data_AF-A0A4Q1EX93-F1
#
_entry.id   AF-A0A4Q1EX93-F1
#
_cell.length_a   1.000
_cell.length_b   1.000
_cell.length_c   1.000
_cell.angle_alpha   90.00
_cell.angle_beta   90.00
_cell.angle_gamma   90.00
#
_symmetry.space_group_name_H-M   'P 1'
#
loop_
_entity.id
_entity.type
_entity.pdbx_description
1 polymer ?
#
loop_
_entity_poly.entity_id
_entity_poly.type
_entity_poly.pdbx_seq_one_letter_code
_entity_poly.pdbx_strand_id
1 'polypeptide(L)'
;MGNDNTFIGAYAGSRVTGRGNVIVGFSAAAFLEPNLNDRLIIGTPSGGGQPLLDGNFQDKKLKVIGDFEITKGALKIADGTQSLGKVLTSDANGVATWQDQKSAVKTVSADYTLLEEDDHSYIFVDSVTAATITVPSGLPPGFNCEIIQEGAGDVYLSGNLVNLNAGSGTHIRTRYSLVKIIMKTDTTGILTGDFVQ
;
A
#
# COMPACT_ATOMS: atom_id res chain seq x y z
N MET A 1 8.26 35.42 26.93
CA MET A 1 7.37 34.86 25.88
C MET A 1 8.07 35.08 24.56
N GLY A 2 8.09 34.10 23.66
CA GLY A 2 8.67 34.32 22.34
C GLY A 2 7.82 35.29 21.51
N ASN A 3 8.34 35.73 20.37
CA ASN A 3 7.72 36.73 19.50
C ASN A 3 6.77 36.11 18.46
N ASP A 4 5.90 36.94 17.90
CA ASP A 4 5.04 36.59 16.75
C ASP A 4 4.11 35.39 16.98
N ASN A 5 3.71 35.18 18.23
CA ASN A 5 2.77 34.13 18.62
C ASN A 5 1.34 34.66 18.69
N THR A 6 0.38 33.83 18.30
CA THR A 6 -1.06 34.06 18.50
C THR A 6 -1.62 33.00 19.44
N PHE A 7 -2.15 33.42 20.59
CA PHE A 7 -2.74 32.53 21.58
C PHE A 7 -4.23 32.83 21.75
N ILE A 8 -5.07 31.80 21.61
CA ILE A 8 -6.53 31.89 21.73
C ILE A 8 -7.02 30.83 22.72
N GLY A 9 -7.52 31.26 23.88
CA GLY A 9 -8.02 30.38 24.94
C GLY A 9 -7.31 30.57 26.28
N ALA A 10 -7.96 30.19 27.38
CA ALA A 10 -7.38 30.32 28.71
C ALA A 10 -6.14 29.41 28.84
N TYR A 11 -5.02 29.99 29.29
CA TYR A 11 -3.72 29.32 29.42
C TYR A 11 -3.11 28.74 28.12
N ALA A 12 -3.66 29.10 26.95
CA ALA A 12 -3.08 28.71 25.66
C ALA A 12 -1.64 29.22 25.55
N GLY A 13 -0.69 28.34 25.23
CA GLY A 13 0.71 28.72 25.05
C GLY A 13 1.42 29.20 26.31
N SER A 14 0.88 28.94 27.51
CA SER A 14 1.39 29.50 28.79
C SER A 14 2.87 29.23 29.08
N ARG A 15 3.45 28.17 28.50
CA ARG A 15 4.87 27.79 28.63
C ARG A 15 5.67 27.98 27.33
N VAL A 16 5.07 28.54 26.29
CA VAL A 16 5.73 28.67 24.99
C VAL A 16 6.72 29.84 25.00
N THR A 17 7.96 29.53 24.66
CA THR A 17 9.09 30.45 24.62
C THR A 17 9.62 30.70 23.20
N GLY A 18 9.29 29.84 22.24
CA GLY A 18 9.64 30.04 20.82
C GLY A 18 8.66 30.95 20.08
N ARG A 19 8.75 31.02 18.75
CA ARG A 19 8.13 32.08 17.93
C ARG A 19 7.22 31.57 16.82
N GLY A 20 6.38 32.44 16.26
CA GLY A 20 5.61 32.16 15.05
C GLY A 20 4.51 31.11 15.24
N ASN A 21 4.07 30.85 16.47
CA ASN A 21 3.09 29.80 16.75
C ASN A 21 1.66 30.35 16.75
N VAL A 22 0.72 29.53 16.30
CA VAL A 22 -0.72 29.73 16.50
C VAL A 22 -1.24 28.63 17.41
N ILE A 23 -1.75 29.00 18.57
CA ILE A 23 -2.19 28.04 19.61
C ILE A 23 -3.61 28.35 20.04
N VAL A 24 -4.49 27.37 19.88
CA VAL A 24 -5.94 27.54 20.09
C VAL A 24 -6.45 26.46 21.05
N GLY A 25 -7.11 26.85 22.14
CA GLY A 25 -7.79 25.95 23.08
C GLY A 25 -7.38 26.13 24.54
N PHE A 26 -8.18 25.61 25.47
CA PHE A 26 -7.89 25.63 26.90
C PHE A 26 -6.60 24.85 27.21
N SER A 27 -5.63 25.53 27.82
CA SER A 27 -4.30 24.97 28.15
C SER A 27 -3.59 24.32 26.96
N ALA A 28 -3.92 24.72 25.72
CA ALA A 28 -3.30 24.16 24.53
C ALA A 28 -1.79 24.44 24.55
N ALA A 29 -0.98 23.44 24.20
CA ALA A 29 0.48 23.44 24.29
C ALA A 29 1.09 23.63 25.70
N ALA A 30 0.31 23.64 26.78
CA ALA A 30 0.83 23.84 28.14
C ALA A 30 1.70 22.67 28.65
N PHE A 31 1.65 21.52 27.98
CA PHE A 31 2.43 20.32 28.33
C PHE A 31 3.41 19.89 27.22
N LEU A 32 3.49 20.67 26.14
CA LEU A 32 4.48 20.44 25.08
C LEU A 32 5.83 21.06 25.45
N GLU A 33 6.83 20.76 24.64
CA GLU A 33 8.14 21.39 24.73
C GLU A 33 8.02 22.92 24.63
N PRO A 34 8.65 23.70 25.55
CA PRO A 34 8.50 25.16 25.57
C PRO A 34 8.94 25.87 24.28
N ASN A 35 9.97 25.36 23.60
CA ASN A 35 10.56 26.00 22.42
C ASN A 35 9.85 25.59 21.11
N LEU A 36 8.55 25.83 21.01
CA LEU A 36 7.79 25.63 19.77
C LEU A 36 8.10 26.75 18.78
N ASN A 37 8.33 26.41 17.50
CA ASN A 37 8.55 27.39 16.44
C ASN A 37 7.74 27.04 15.19
N ASP A 38 7.05 28.02 14.63
CA ASP A 38 6.24 27.89 13.40
C ASP A 38 5.22 26.73 13.47
N ARG A 39 4.54 26.61 14.63
CA ARG A 39 3.55 25.56 14.90
C ARG A 39 2.11 26.06 14.82
N LEU A 40 1.19 25.17 14.41
CA LEU A 40 -0.24 25.32 14.64
C LEU A 40 -0.70 24.23 15.63
N ILE A 41 -1.09 24.60 16.83
CA ILE A 41 -1.57 23.67 17.85
C ILE A 41 -3.03 23.99 18.15
N ILE A 42 -3.94 23.06 17.86
CA ILE A 42 -5.38 23.21 18.18
C ILE A 42 -5.80 22.11 19.13
N GLY A 43 -6.29 22.53 20.29
CA GLY A 43 -6.72 21.66 21.38
C GLY A 43 -5.54 20.93 22.04
N THR A 44 -5.67 20.63 23.31
CA THR A 44 -4.83 19.64 24.00
C THR A 44 -5.72 19.03 25.07
N PRO A 45 -5.89 17.70 25.13
CA PRO A 45 -6.67 17.06 26.18
C PRO A 45 -6.17 17.48 27.56
N SER A 46 -7.10 17.68 28.50
CA SER A 46 -6.76 18.01 29.88
C SER A 46 -5.84 16.92 30.47
N GLY A 47 -4.66 17.31 30.97
CA GLY A 47 -3.70 16.39 31.58
C GLY A 47 -2.48 16.04 30.73
N GLY A 48 -2.27 16.67 29.57
CA GLY A 48 -1.02 16.56 28.80
C GLY A 48 -1.01 15.53 27.67
N GLY A 49 -2.15 15.38 26.98
CA GLY A 49 -2.25 14.55 25.77
C GLY A 49 -1.68 15.20 24.50
N GLN A 50 -1.76 14.49 23.38
CA GLN A 50 -1.43 15.05 22.06
C GLN A 50 -2.45 16.12 21.64
N PRO A 51 -2.06 17.12 20.84
CA PRO A 51 -3.01 18.08 20.27
C PRO A 51 -4.12 17.39 19.46
N LEU A 52 -5.22 18.09 19.16
CA LEU A 52 -6.20 17.58 18.19
C LEU A 52 -5.70 17.80 16.75
N LEU A 53 -5.11 18.97 16.50
CA LEU A 53 -4.37 19.27 15.28
C LEU A 53 -2.97 19.76 15.63
N ASP A 54 -1.97 19.24 14.91
CA ASP A 54 -0.57 19.63 15.04
C ASP A 54 0.03 19.95 13.66
N GLY A 55 0.18 21.24 13.38
CA GLY A 55 0.96 21.75 12.27
C GLY A 55 2.40 22.00 12.69
N ASN A 56 3.35 21.39 11.97
CA ASN A 56 4.76 21.76 11.99
C ASN A 56 5.15 22.23 10.58
N PHE A 57 5.19 23.55 10.39
CA PHE A 57 5.42 24.13 9.07
C PHE A 57 6.90 24.18 8.68
N GLN A 58 7.83 24.02 9.64
CA GLN A 58 9.24 23.79 9.32
C GLN A 58 9.42 22.45 8.60
N ASP A 59 8.67 21.44 9.03
CA ASP A 59 8.64 20.11 8.41
C ASP A 59 7.63 19.98 7.26
N LYS A 60 6.86 21.05 6.97
CA LYS A 60 5.75 21.06 6.00
C LYS A 60 4.67 20.00 6.30
N LYS A 61 4.34 19.79 7.58
CA LYS A 61 3.37 18.81 8.04
C LYS A 61 2.18 19.48 8.71
N LEU A 62 0.98 18.95 8.44
CA LEU A 62 -0.23 19.18 9.22
C LEU A 62 -0.83 17.82 9.57
N LYS A 63 -0.98 17.54 10.86
CA LYS A 63 -1.50 16.27 11.37
C LYS A 63 -2.87 16.49 12.00
N VAL A 64 -3.81 15.65 11.60
CA VAL A 64 -5.03 15.38 12.39
C VAL A 64 -4.68 14.25 13.35
N ILE A 65 -4.82 14.49 14.65
CA ILE A 65 -4.60 13.46 15.66
C ILE A 65 -5.94 12.76 15.90
N GLY A 66 -6.23 11.79 15.04
CA GLY A 66 -7.51 11.06 14.96
C GLY A 66 -7.88 10.75 13.51
N ASP A 67 -9.11 10.28 13.30
CA ASP A 67 -9.63 10.00 11.96
C ASP A 67 -9.92 11.30 11.19
N PHE A 68 -9.55 11.32 9.91
CA PHE A 68 -9.91 12.39 8.98
C PHE A 68 -10.98 11.89 8.01
N GLU A 69 -12.25 12.20 8.30
CA GLU A 69 -13.40 11.76 7.51
C GLU A 69 -13.86 12.86 6.52
N ILE A 70 -13.97 12.52 5.23
CA ILE A 70 -14.57 13.37 4.19
C ILE A 70 -15.89 12.74 3.72
N THR A 71 -17.02 13.21 4.24
CA THR A 71 -18.34 12.58 4.06
C THR A 71 -19.05 12.87 2.73
N LYS A 72 -18.56 13.84 1.93
CA LYS A 72 -19.21 14.29 0.68
C LYS A 72 -18.37 14.11 -0.59
N GLY A 73 -17.34 13.27 -0.54
CA GLY A 73 -16.80 12.63 -1.75
C GLY A 73 -16.09 13.50 -2.78
N ALA A 74 -15.44 14.61 -2.41
CA ALA A 74 -14.55 15.33 -3.32
C ALA A 74 -13.20 15.66 -2.65
N LEU A 75 -12.49 14.62 -2.20
CA LEU A 75 -11.06 14.76 -1.89
C LEU A 75 -10.32 15.03 -3.21
N LYS A 76 -9.84 16.26 -3.40
CA LYS A 76 -8.98 16.63 -4.53
C LYS A 76 -7.53 16.60 -4.07
N ILE A 77 -6.75 15.68 -4.62
CA ILE A 77 -5.28 15.65 -4.49
C ILE A 77 -4.71 15.96 -5.87
N ALA A 78 -4.00 17.06 -6.01
CA ALA A 78 -3.40 17.48 -7.28
C ALA A 78 -1.98 17.98 -7.03
N ASP A 79 -1.03 17.38 -7.72
CA ASP A 79 0.40 17.74 -7.69
C ASP A 79 0.92 18.19 -9.06
N GLY A 80 0.05 18.22 -10.08
CA GLY A 80 0.38 18.53 -11.47
C GLY A 80 0.62 17.30 -12.35
N THR A 81 0.70 16.10 -11.77
CA THR A 81 0.97 14.83 -12.48
C THR A 81 -0.21 13.88 -12.57
N GLN A 82 -1.33 14.23 -11.90
CA GLN A 82 -2.59 13.51 -11.98
C GLN A 82 -3.16 13.46 -13.41
N SER A 83 -3.74 12.33 -13.80
CA SER A 83 -4.42 12.13 -15.09
C SER A 83 -5.49 11.03 -14.98
N LEU A 84 -6.36 10.91 -15.98
CA LEU A 84 -7.36 9.84 -16.06
C LEU A 84 -6.66 8.47 -16.06
N GLY A 85 -7.14 7.54 -15.23
CA GLY A 85 -6.60 6.17 -15.13
C GLY A 85 -5.37 6.02 -14.23
N LYS A 86 -4.85 7.12 -13.67
CA LYS A 86 -3.79 7.05 -12.66
C LYS A 86 -4.33 6.75 -11.28
N VAL A 87 -3.54 6.01 -10.51
CA VAL A 87 -3.76 5.73 -9.09
C VAL A 87 -2.72 6.47 -8.25
N LEU A 88 -3.13 6.92 -7.06
CA LEU A 88 -2.21 7.52 -6.10
C LEU A 88 -1.58 6.41 -5.26
N THR A 89 -0.30 6.14 -5.47
CA THR A 89 0.43 5.06 -4.78
C THR A 89 1.47 5.65 -3.86
N SER A 90 1.51 5.19 -2.60
CA SER A 90 2.54 5.56 -1.63
C SER A 90 3.73 4.62 -1.68
N ASP A 91 4.94 5.16 -1.57
CA ASP A 91 6.15 4.39 -1.32
C ASP A 91 6.33 4.05 0.18
N ALA A 92 7.41 3.34 0.51
CA ALA A 92 7.76 2.95 1.88
C ALA A 92 8.08 4.14 2.81
N ASN A 93 8.31 5.33 2.25
CA ASN A 93 8.57 6.55 3.01
C ASN A 93 7.29 7.38 3.23
N GLY A 94 6.13 6.92 2.73
CA GLY A 94 4.88 7.64 2.82
C GLY A 94 4.71 8.73 1.76
N VAL A 95 5.55 8.75 0.72
CA VAL A 95 5.45 9.71 -0.38
C VAL A 95 4.55 9.13 -1.46
N ALA A 96 3.44 9.82 -1.72
CA ALA A 96 2.47 9.41 -2.72
C ALA A 96 2.74 10.08 -4.08
N THR A 97 2.63 9.31 -5.17
CA THR A 97 2.77 9.80 -6.54
C THR A 97 1.66 9.24 -7.44
N TRP A 98 1.24 10.00 -8.45
CA TRP A 98 0.27 9.53 -9.44
C TRP A 98 0.94 8.66 -10.50
N GLN A 99 0.63 7.37 -10.45
CA GLN A 99 1.21 6.36 -11.32
C GLN A 99 0.14 5.74 -12.22
N ASP A 100 0.54 5.27 -13.40
CA ASP A 100 -0.34 4.44 -14.21
C ASP A 100 -0.62 3.14 -13.46
N GLN A 101 -1.86 2.67 -13.52
CA GLN A 101 -2.20 1.35 -12.98
C GLN A 101 -1.54 0.28 -13.84
N LYS A 102 -0.50 -0.39 -13.32
CA LYS A 102 0.24 -1.43 -14.03
C LYS A 102 0.28 -2.72 -13.20
N SER A 103 -0.06 -3.83 -13.83
CA SER A 103 0.20 -5.16 -13.28
C SER A 103 1.71 -5.41 -13.15
N ALA A 104 2.13 -5.99 -12.03
CA ALA A 104 3.51 -6.39 -11.86
C ALA A 104 3.90 -7.43 -12.93
N VAL A 105 5.15 -7.36 -13.40
CA VAL A 105 5.73 -8.33 -14.33
C VAL A 105 6.96 -8.92 -13.66
N LYS A 106 7.03 -10.23 -13.55
CA LYS A 106 8.09 -10.98 -12.90
C LYS A 106 8.61 -12.07 -13.84
N THR A 107 9.92 -12.30 -13.83
CA THR A 107 10.55 -13.40 -14.56
C THR A 107 11.22 -14.34 -13.56
N VAL A 108 10.98 -15.64 -13.69
CA VAL A 108 11.58 -16.69 -12.86
C VAL A 108 12.26 -17.72 -13.76
N SER A 109 13.37 -18.29 -13.32
CA SER A 109 14.20 -19.21 -14.13
C SER A 109 14.33 -20.61 -13.54
N ALA A 110 13.53 -20.94 -12.53
CA ALA A 110 13.51 -22.21 -11.80
C ALA A 110 12.16 -22.37 -11.07
N ASP A 111 12.04 -23.38 -10.21
CA ASP A 111 10.89 -23.55 -9.32
C ASP A 111 10.57 -22.25 -8.56
N TYR A 112 9.28 -21.94 -8.46
CA TYR A 112 8.82 -20.72 -7.82
C TYR A 112 7.52 -20.97 -7.06
N THR A 113 7.42 -20.43 -5.84
CA THR A 113 6.20 -20.47 -5.04
C THR A 113 5.54 -19.11 -5.11
N LEU A 114 4.28 -19.06 -5.53
CA LEU A 114 3.51 -17.82 -5.60
C LEU A 114 3.40 -17.17 -4.22
N LEU A 115 3.49 -15.85 -4.19
CA LEU A 115 3.37 -15.00 -3.01
C LEU A 115 2.15 -14.07 -3.15
N GLU A 116 1.67 -13.49 -2.06
CA GLU A 116 0.57 -12.51 -2.11
C GLU A 116 0.90 -11.30 -3.01
N GLU A 117 2.18 -10.92 -3.12
CA GLU A 117 2.65 -9.85 -4.00
C GLU A 117 2.49 -10.17 -5.51
N ASP A 118 2.30 -11.43 -5.88
CA ASP A 118 2.08 -11.84 -7.27
C ASP A 118 0.61 -11.70 -7.70
N ASP A 119 -0.27 -11.21 -6.83
CA ASP A 119 -1.68 -11.00 -7.19
C ASP A 119 -1.81 -9.94 -8.30
N HIS A 120 -2.69 -10.21 -9.27
CA HIS A 120 -2.89 -9.43 -10.49
C HIS A 120 -1.62 -9.23 -11.36
N SER A 121 -0.63 -10.11 -11.23
CA SER A 121 0.65 -10.04 -11.94
C SER A 121 0.77 -11.00 -13.13
N TYR A 122 1.81 -10.77 -13.93
CA TYR A 122 2.30 -11.66 -14.99
C TYR A 122 3.63 -12.28 -14.59
N ILE A 123 3.72 -13.62 -14.61
CA ILE A 123 4.95 -14.37 -14.36
C ILE A 123 5.41 -15.03 -15.66
N PHE A 124 6.60 -14.67 -16.10
CA PHE A 124 7.32 -15.32 -17.20
C PHE A 124 8.27 -16.37 -16.63
N VAL A 125 8.08 -17.63 -17.00
CA VAL A 125 8.91 -18.75 -16.58
C VAL A 125 9.95 -19.02 -17.67
N ASP A 126 11.11 -18.37 -17.56
CA ASP A 126 12.25 -18.52 -18.47
C ASP A 126 13.24 -19.57 -17.93
N SER A 127 12.76 -20.81 -17.80
CA SER A 127 13.57 -21.95 -17.36
C SER A 127 14.01 -22.81 -18.56
N VAL A 128 15.28 -23.24 -18.57
CA VAL A 128 15.79 -24.20 -19.57
C VAL A 128 15.55 -25.65 -19.17
N THR A 129 15.31 -25.92 -17.88
CA THR A 129 14.95 -27.23 -17.33
C THR A 129 13.51 -27.22 -16.86
N ALA A 130 12.95 -28.38 -16.56
CA ALA A 130 11.61 -28.44 -15.96
C ALA A 130 11.53 -27.55 -14.71
N ALA A 131 10.43 -26.79 -14.58
CA ALA A 131 10.18 -25.90 -13.46
C ALA A 131 8.74 -26.07 -12.94
N THR A 132 8.57 -25.97 -11.63
CA THR A 132 7.28 -26.07 -10.96
C THR A 132 6.89 -24.72 -10.35
N ILE A 133 5.74 -24.21 -10.75
CA ILE A 133 5.07 -23.10 -10.09
C ILE A 133 4.14 -23.66 -9.01
N THR A 134 4.46 -23.39 -7.76
CA THR A 134 3.73 -23.88 -6.60
C THR A 134 2.72 -22.83 -6.14
N VAL A 135 1.45 -23.23 -6.03
CA VAL A 135 0.37 -22.45 -5.44
C VAL A 135 0.25 -22.86 -3.96
N PRO A 136 0.70 -22.03 -2.99
CA PRO A 136 0.58 -22.35 -1.58
C PRO A 136 -0.82 -22.07 -1.03
N SER A 137 -1.19 -22.76 0.06
CA SER A 137 -2.37 -22.38 0.85
C SER A 137 -2.16 -21.02 1.51
N GLY A 138 -3.25 -20.27 1.70
CA GLY A 138 -3.22 -18.96 2.38
C GLY A 138 -3.24 -17.77 1.44
N LEU A 139 -3.09 -17.97 0.12
CA LEU A 139 -3.41 -16.92 -0.85
C LEU A 139 -4.90 -16.54 -0.74
N PRO A 140 -5.26 -15.25 -0.75
CA PRO A 140 -6.63 -14.81 -0.50
C PRO A 140 -7.60 -15.24 -1.61
N PRO A 141 -8.90 -15.44 -1.30
CA PRO A 141 -9.94 -15.58 -2.32
C PRO A 141 -9.90 -14.40 -3.29
N GLY A 142 -9.91 -14.68 -4.59
CA GLY A 142 -9.76 -13.68 -5.65
C GLY A 142 -8.32 -13.48 -6.15
N PHE A 143 -7.32 -14.07 -5.49
CA PHE A 143 -5.95 -14.09 -6.00
C PHE A 143 -5.94 -14.58 -7.45
N ASN A 144 -5.30 -13.85 -8.34
CA ASN A 144 -5.17 -14.23 -9.74
C ASN A 144 -3.80 -13.87 -10.31
N CYS A 145 -3.21 -14.80 -11.06
CA CYS A 145 -1.88 -14.61 -11.67
C CYS A 145 -1.86 -15.29 -13.04
N GLU A 146 -1.28 -14.61 -14.02
CA GLU A 146 -1.07 -15.13 -15.37
C GLU A 146 0.37 -15.61 -15.50
N ILE A 147 0.54 -16.85 -15.96
CA ILE A 147 1.82 -17.55 -16.02
C ILE A 147 2.09 -17.93 -17.48
N ILE A 148 3.25 -17.56 -17.98
CA ILE A 148 3.68 -17.78 -19.36
C ILE A 148 4.96 -18.60 -19.34
N GLN A 149 4.97 -19.74 -20.02
CA GLN A 149 6.21 -20.48 -20.25
C GLN A 149 7.04 -19.74 -21.31
N GLU A 150 8.16 -19.13 -20.93
CA GLU A 150 9.05 -18.41 -21.86
C GLU A 150 10.26 -19.25 -22.25
N GLY A 151 10.73 -20.09 -21.33
CA GLY A 151 11.89 -20.97 -21.50
C GLY A 151 11.58 -22.27 -22.22
N ALA A 152 12.63 -23.05 -22.51
CA ALA A 152 12.54 -24.33 -23.21
C ALA A 152 12.16 -25.52 -22.30
N GLY A 153 12.31 -25.36 -20.98
CA GLY A 153 11.92 -26.38 -20.02
C GLY A 153 10.42 -26.42 -19.81
N ASP A 154 9.91 -27.63 -19.54
CA ASP A 154 8.50 -27.85 -19.22
C ASP A 154 8.09 -27.13 -17.94
N VAL A 155 6.89 -26.53 -17.91
CA VAL A 155 6.39 -25.82 -16.74
C VAL A 155 5.16 -26.50 -16.18
N TYR A 156 5.22 -26.85 -14.90
CA TYR A 156 4.15 -27.52 -14.17
C TYR A 156 3.56 -26.60 -13.11
N LEU A 157 2.26 -26.68 -12.90
CA LEU A 157 1.59 -26.08 -11.75
C LEU A 157 1.30 -27.15 -10.71
N SER A 158 1.57 -26.84 -9.45
CA SER A 158 1.30 -27.73 -8.33
C SER A 158 0.66 -26.97 -7.17
N GLY A 159 -0.27 -27.62 -6.47
CA GLY A 159 -0.88 -27.07 -5.26
C GLY A 159 -0.18 -27.62 -4.02
N ASN A 160 0.29 -26.75 -3.13
CA ASN A 160 0.77 -27.15 -1.81
C ASN A 160 -0.33 -26.89 -0.78
N LEU A 161 -1.00 -27.98 -0.36
CA LEU A 161 -2.24 -27.91 0.46
C LEU A 161 -3.39 -27.16 -0.22
N VAL A 162 -3.34 -27.03 -1.55
CA VAL A 162 -4.37 -26.40 -2.39
C VAL A 162 -4.86 -27.42 -3.42
N ASN A 163 -6.18 -27.56 -3.54
CA ASN A 163 -6.79 -28.33 -4.62
C ASN A 163 -6.88 -27.46 -5.89
N LEU A 164 -6.11 -27.82 -6.93
CA LEU A 164 -6.12 -27.14 -8.22
C LEU A 164 -7.05 -27.84 -9.20
N ASN A 165 -8.19 -27.21 -9.47
CA ASN A 165 -9.16 -27.72 -10.43
C ASN A 165 -8.76 -27.26 -11.84
N ALA A 166 -8.40 -28.19 -12.72
CA ALA A 166 -8.01 -27.92 -14.09
C ALA A 166 -8.79 -28.79 -15.08
N GLY A 167 -9.17 -28.24 -16.24
CA GLY A 167 -9.91 -28.99 -17.27
C GLY A 167 -9.04 -29.97 -18.07
N SER A 168 -7.72 -29.74 -18.13
CA SER A 168 -6.80 -30.47 -19.03
C SER A 168 -5.42 -30.68 -18.42
N GLY A 169 -5.33 -30.86 -17.10
CA GLY A 169 -4.07 -31.11 -16.38
C GLY A 169 -3.40 -29.83 -15.86
N THR A 170 -2.18 -29.97 -15.31
CA THR A 170 -1.42 -28.85 -14.72
C THR A 170 -0.08 -28.58 -15.41
N HIS A 171 0.23 -29.32 -16.48
CA HIS A 171 1.42 -29.12 -17.31
C HIS A 171 1.08 -28.11 -18.42
N ILE A 172 1.80 -27.00 -18.46
CA ILE A 172 1.67 -26.00 -19.53
C ILE A 172 2.09 -26.65 -20.86
N ARG A 173 1.34 -26.42 -21.94
CA ARG A 173 1.48 -27.19 -23.18
C ARG A 173 2.85 -27.06 -23.86
N THR A 174 3.31 -25.83 -24.08
CA THR A 174 4.58 -25.58 -24.77
C THR A 174 5.06 -24.15 -24.54
N ARG A 175 6.20 -23.81 -25.14
CA ARG A 175 6.77 -22.46 -25.10
C ARG A 175 5.77 -21.43 -25.64
N TYR A 176 5.61 -20.36 -24.89
CA TYR A 176 4.65 -19.26 -25.05
C TYR A 176 3.18 -19.62 -24.81
N SER A 177 2.89 -20.82 -24.30
CA SER A 177 1.58 -21.12 -23.74
C SER A 177 1.34 -20.28 -22.49
N LEU A 178 0.13 -19.72 -22.40
CA LEU A 178 -0.33 -18.91 -21.28
C LEU A 178 -1.36 -19.70 -20.48
N VAL A 179 -1.21 -19.65 -19.16
CA VAL A 179 -2.17 -20.19 -18.20
C VAL A 179 -2.46 -19.17 -17.12
N LYS A 180 -3.58 -19.35 -16.43
CA LYS A 180 -4.01 -18.49 -15.33
C LYS A 180 -4.45 -19.34 -14.15
N ILE A 181 -4.06 -18.90 -12.96
CA ILE A 181 -4.59 -19.38 -11.68
C ILE A 181 -5.57 -18.34 -11.14
N ILE A 182 -6.70 -18.80 -10.62
CA ILE A 182 -7.66 -17.98 -9.85
C ILE A 182 -8.01 -18.75 -8.58
N MET A 183 -7.76 -18.16 -7.41
CA MET A 183 -8.13 -18.76 -6.12
C MET A 183 -9.60 -18.46 -5.81
N LYS A 184 -10.40 -19.52 -5.61
CA LYS A 184 -11.80 -19.43 -5.18
C LYS A 184 -11.89 -19.32 -3.65
N THR A 185 -11.02 -20.06 -2.97
CA THR A 185 -10.79 -20.01 -1.52
C THR A 185 -9.29 -20.09 -1.28
N ASP A 186 -8.86 -20.00 -0.02
CA ASP A 186 -7.46 -20.18 0.41
C ASP A 186 -6.86 -21.57 0.14
N THR A 187 -7.69 -22.53 -0.24
CA THR A 187 -7.39 -23.96 -0.38
C THR A 187 -7.92 -24.57 -1.68
N THR A 188 -8.63 -23.78 -2.50
CA THR A 188 -9.21 -24.23 -3.77
C THR A 188 -8.96 -23.21 -4.86
N GLY A 189 -8.22 -23.63 -5.89
CA GLY A 189 -7.92 -22.84 -7.08
C GLY A 189 -8.55 -23.42 -8.34
N ILE A 190 -8.69 -22.58 -9.36
CA ILE A 190 -9.07 -22.95 -10.72
C ILE A 190 -7.91 -22.59 -11.64
N LEU A 191 -7.49 -23.56 -12.44
CA LEU A 191 -6.55 -23.39 -13.52
C LEU A 191 -7.28 -23.33 -14.85
N THR A 192 -6.90 -22.38 -15.70
CA THR A 192 -7.41 -22.23 -17.05
C THR A 192 -6.29 -21.82 -18.00
N GLY A 193 -6.45 -22.09 -19.29
CA GLY A 193 -5.47 -21.77 -20.32
C GLY A 193 -4.96 -23.00 -21.05
N ASP A 194 -3.78 -22.87 -21.65
CA ASP A 194 -3.22 -23.85 -22.56
C ASP A 194 -2.37 -24.91 -21.85
N PHE A 195 -3.05 -25.92 -21.31
CA PHE A 195 -2.44 -27.11 -20.71
C PHE A 195 -2.38 -28.29 -21.70
N VAL A 196 -1.53 -29.27 -21.38
CA VAL A 196 -1.51 -30.61 -21.97
C VAL A 196 -2.05 -31.64 -20.96
N GLN A 197 -2.85 -32.59 -21.45
CA GLN A 197 -3.45 -33.68 -20.65
C GLN A 197 -2.41 -34.65 -20.10
#